data_AF-A0A1I6R021-F1
#
_entry.id   AF-A0A1I6R021-F1
#
_cell.length_a   1.000
_cell.length_b   1.000
_cell.length_c   1.000
_cell.angle_alpha   90.00
_cell.angle_beta   90.00
_cell.angle_gamma   90.00
#
_symmetry.space_group_name_H-M   'P 1'
#
loop_
_entity.id
_entity.type
_entity.pdbx_description
1 polymer ?
#
loop_
_entity_poly.entity_id
_entity_poly.type
_entity_poly.pdbx_seq_one_letter_code
_entity_poly.pdbx_strand_id
1 'polypeptide(L)'
;MFKSFKKTSIAAAVVLGAALMVQVVPAHADKVHTAVEGDTFYTLSKKYKVNLQQLMNANKKISPYNIYGGLKITIPTTSKLTAQAAGSNPAVTASLNVDSSNKVVEAWGKNFDYSKTLNVKATAYSSDPAENGGYGAVDYFGNDLELGTIAVDPDIIPLGTKVLVTGHSHDGLPDKAFVATATDIGGAIKGNKIDIFIPGSPSFVSKFGIQDVKLYFIKE
;
A
#
# COMPACT_ATOMS: atom_id res chain seq x y z
N MET A 1 -75.06 -63.88 9.28
CA MET A 1 -75.16 -63.35 10.66
C MET A 1 -74.08 -62.28 10.84
N PHE A 2 -74.46 -61.12 11.37
CA PHE A 2 -73.80 -59.80 11.27
C PHE A 2 -72.40 -59.66 11.90
N LYS A 3 -71.55 -58.83 11.26
CA LYS A 3 -70.72 -57.73 11.85
C LYS A 3 -69.97 -57.02 10.69
N SER A 4 -70.35 -55.82 10.24
CA SER A 4 -70.25 -54.46 10.80
C SER A 4 -68.89 -53.75 10.57
N PHE A 5 -68.92 -52.76 9.65
CA PHE A 5 -68.24 -51.44 9.58
C PHE A 5 -66.69 -51.36 9.73
N LYS A 6 -65.93 -50.57 8.96
CA LYS A 6 -66.08 -49.13 8.64
C LYS A 6 -65.41 -48.74 7.30
N LYS A 7 -65.93 -47.65 6.72
CA LYS A 7 -65.47 -46.94 5.51
C LYS A 7 -64.28 -46.03 5.81
N THR A 8 -63.41 -45.79 4.83
CA THR A 8 -62.84 -44.44 4.56
C THR A 8 -62.30 -44.34 3.13
N SER A 9 -62.64 -43.22 2.48
CA SER A 9 -62.41 -42.83 1.10
C SER A 9 -60.95 -42.61 0.73
N ILE A 10 -60.57 -42.89 -0.52
CA ILE A 10 -59.31 -42.43 -1.13
C ILE A 10 -59.65 -41.34 -2.15
N ALA A 11 -59.17 -40.13 -1.91
CA ALA A 11 -59.27 -38.99 -2.81
C ALA A 11 -57.89 -38.64 -3.40
N ALA A 12 -57.94 -38.32 -4.70
CA ALA A 12 -56.94 -37.81 -5.63
C ALA A 12 -55.56 -37.34 -5.10
N ALA A 13 -54.51 -37.90 -5.73
CA ALA A 13 -53.14 -37.42 -5.63
C ALA A 13 -52.95 -36.13 -6.44
N VAL A 14 -52.53 -35.05 -5.77
CA VAL A 14 -51.96 -33.86 -6.40
C VAL A 14 -50.45 -33.90 -6.19
N VAL A 15 -49.70 -34.08 -7.27
CA VAL A 15 -48.24 -34.02 -7.28
C VAL A 15 -47.84 -32.54 -7.28
N LEU A 16 -47.46 -32.00 -6.12
CA LEU A 16 -46.64 -30.77 -6.07
C LEU A 16 -45.17 -31.18 -6.12
N GLY A 17 -44.56 -31.04 -7.29
CA GLY A 17 -43.11 -31.10 -7.44
C GLY A 17 -42.48 -29.85 -6.81
N ALA A 18 -41.88 -30.01 -5.63
CA ALA A 18 -41.00 -29.00 -5.06
C ALA A 18 -39.60 -29.16 -5.68
N ALA A 19 -39.31 -28.39 -6.72
CA ALA A 19 -37.95 -28.26 -7.24
C ALA A 19 -37.08 -27.52 -6.21
N LEU A 20 -36.28 -28.25 -5.44
CA LEU A 20 -35.19 -27.70 -4.65
C LEU A 20 -34.09 -27.21 -5.59
N MET A 21 -34.17 -25.94 -5.97
CA MET A 21 -33.07 -25.23 -6.62
C MET A 21 -31.95 -25.07 -5.61
N VAL A 22 -30.92 -25.92 -5.67
CA VAL A 22 -29.65 -25.67 -4.98
C VAL A 22 -29.01 -24.46 -5.65
N GLN A 23 -29.13 -23.29 -5.06
CA GLN A 23 -28.38 -22.13 -5.48
C GLN A 23 -26.91 -22.35 -5.08
N VAL A 24 -26.09 -22.78 -6.04
CA VAL A 24 -24.64 -22.77 -5.90
C VAL A 24 -24.18 -21.32 -5.76
N VAL A 25 -23.95 -20.88 -4.53
CA VAL A 25 -23.26 -19.61 -4.29
C VAL A 25 -21.79 -19.86 -4.63
N PRO A 26 -21.19 -19.17 -5.62
CA PRO A 26 -19.78 -19.35 -5.91
C PRO A 26 -18.97 -18.96 -4.68
N ALA A 27 -18.23 -19.93 -4.12
CA ALA A 27 -17.23 -19.65 -3.09
C ALA A 27 -16.09 -18.87 -3.76
N HIS A 28 -16.06 -17.55 -3.55
CA HIS A 28 -14.98 -16.70 -4.02
C HIS A 28 -13.72 -17.00 -3.18
N ALA A 29 -12.79 -17.77 -3.73
CA ALA A 29 -11.52 -18.07 -3.09
C ALA A 29 -10.58 -16.86 -3.21
N ASP A 30 -9.98 -16.45 -2.10
CA ASP A 30 -8.89 -15.47 -2.11
C ASP A 30 -7.75 -15.96 -3.01
N LYS A 31 -7.26 -15.08 -3.90
CA LYS A 31 -6.18 -15.43 -4.82
C LYS A 31 -4.85 -15.26 -4.10
N VAL A 32 -4.01 -16.28 -4.09
CA VAL A 32 -2.66 -16.17 -3.50
C VAL A 32 -1.66 -15.80 -4.59
N HIS A 33 -0.95 -14.69 -4.40
CA HIS A 33 0.23 -14.33 -5.17
C HIS A 33 1.48 -14.83 -4.47
N THR A 34 2.40 -15.45 -5.20
CA THR A 34 3.73 -15.78 -4.66
C THR A 34 4.65 -14.63 -5.03
N ALA A 35 5.12 -13.90 -4.02
CA ALA A 35 5.99 -12.76 -4.20
C ALA A 35 7.24 -13.16 -4.97
N VAL A 36 7.67 -12.29 -5.87
CA VAL A 36 8.99 -12.34 -6.51
C VAL A 36 9.81 -11.16 -6.00
N GLU A 37 11.10 -11.19 -6.30
CA GLU A 37 12.00 -10.11 -5.92
C GLU A 37 11.50 -8.75 -6.43
N GLY A 38 11.40 -7.76 -5.54
CA GLY A 38 10.87 -6.43 -5.84
C GLY A 38 9.34 -6.27 -5.75
N ASP A 39 8.60 -7.31 -5.38
CA ASP A 39 7.18 -7.15 -5.04
C ASP A 39 7.01 -6.36 -3.74
N THR A 40 6.08 -5.40 -3.77
CA THR A 40 5.61 -4.67 -2.59
C THR A 40 4.09 -4.74 -2.55
N PHE A 41 3.46 -4.44 -1.40
CA PHE A 41 2.00 -4.30 -1.39
C PHE A 41 1.51 -3.25 -2.39
N TYR A 42 2.32 -2.22 -2.65
CA TYR A 42 2.01 -1.20 -3.64
C TYR A 42 2.01 -1.75 -5.07
N THR A 43 3.11 -2.37 -5.52
CA THR A 43 3.19 -2.92 -6.90
C THR A 43 2.15 -4.01 -7.13
N LEU A 44 1.87 -4.82 -6.11
CA LEU A 44 0.82 -5.84 -6.15
C LEU A 44 -0.59 -5.24 -6.20
N SER A 45 -0.85 -4.15 -5.47
CA SER A 45 -2.14 -3.45 -5.54
C SER A 45 -2.44 -2.95 -6.95
N LYS A 46 -1.43 -2.44 -7.66
CA LYS A 46 -1.52 -1.98 -9.05
C LYS A 46 -1.70 -3.14 -10.02
N LYS A 47 -0.89 -4.19 -9.88
CA LYS A 47 -0.94 -5.41 -10.70
C LYS A 47 -2.31 -6.09 -10.63
N TYR A 48 -2.88 -6.18 -9.43
CA TYR A 48 -4.15 -6.87 -9.18
C TYR A 48 -5.37 -5.95 -9.16
N LYS A 49 -5.19 -4.63 -9.31
CA LYS A 49 -6.25 -3.60 -9.27
C LYS A 49 -7.09 -3.69 -7.98
N VAL A 50 -6.43 -3.95 -6.86
CA VAL A 50 -7.03 -3.99 -5.52
C VAL A 50 -6.61 -2.74 -4.73
N ASN A 51 -7.43 -2.31 -3.77
CA ASN A 51 -7.04 -1.20 -2.91
C ASN A 51 -5.84 -1.60 -2.02
N LEU A 52 -4.82 -0.73 -1.93
CA LEU A 52 -3.61 -0.99 -1.15
C LEU A 52 -3.91 -1.29 0.32
N GLN A 53 -4.77 -0.51 0.96
CA GLN A 53 -5.14 -0.69 2.35
C GLN A 53 -5.93 -1.99 2.57
N GLN A 54 -6.79 -2.36 1.63
CA GLN A 54 -7.48 -3.66 1.67
C GLN A 54 -6.50 -4.82 1.52
N LEU A 55 -5.52 -4.69 0.61
CA LEU A 55 -4.48 -5.69 0.41
C LEU A 55 -3.59 -5.85 1.66
N MET A 56 -3.17 -4.75 2.30
CA MET A 56 -2.42 -4.81 3.57
C MET A 56 -3.27 -5.41 4.71
N ASN A 57 -4.55 -5.03 4.79
CA ASN A 57 -5.48 -5.57 5.79
C ASN A 57 -5.76 -7.08 5.61
N ALA A 58 -5.71 -7.58 4.39
CA ALA A 58 -5.79 -9.02 4.13
C ALA A 58 -4.51 -9.76 4.56
N ASN A 59 -3.39 -9.03 4.73
CA ASN A 59 -2.07 -9.57 5.01
C ASN A 59 -1.42 -8.96 6.26
N LYS A 60 -2.20 -8.67 7.31
CA LYS A 60 -1.72 -7.98 8.55
C LYS A 60 -0.53 -8.63 9.25
N LYS A 61 -0.28 -9.92 8.98
CA LYS A 61 0.82 -10.69 9.56
C LYS A 61 2.12 -10.56 8.76
N ILE A 62 2.06 -9.99 7.58
CA ILE A 62 3.20 -9.76 6.69
C ILE A 62 3.60 -8.31 6.87
N SER A 63 4.85 -8.09 7.28
CA SER A 63 5.41 -6.74 7.30
C SER A 63 5.43 -6.20 5.86
N PRO A 64 4.87 -5.02 5.58
CA PRO A 64 4.99 -4.34 4.28
C PRO A 64 6.42 -4.14 3.82
N TYR A 65 7.37 -4.17 4.76
CA TYR A 65 8.77 -3.87 4.56
C TYR A 65 9.65 -5.12 4.44
N ASN A 66 9.08 -6.32 4.55
CA ASN A 66 9.81 -7.58 4.44
C ASN A 66 9.09 -8.56 3.51
N ILE A 67 8.99 -8.17 2.23
CA ILE A 67 8.42 -9.00 1.16
C ILE A 67 9.58 -9.51 0.30
N TYR A 68 9.80 -10.82 0.31
CA TYR A 68 10.86 -11.50 -0.42
C TYR A 68 10.31 -12.59 -1.33
N GLY A 69 11.11 -13.00 -2.31
CA GLY A 69 10.75 -14.07 -3.24
C GLY A 69 10.27 -15.34 -2.54
N GLY A 70 9.12 -15.87 -2.96
CA GLY A 70 8.49 -17.06 -2.38
C GLY A 70 7.43 -16.77 -1.30
N LEU A 71 7.32 -15.53 -0.80
CA LEU A 71 6.33 -15.16 0.21
C LEU A 71 4.90 -15.21 -0.35
N LYS A 72 3.97 -15.84 0.36
CA LYS A 72 2.56 -15.94 -0.06
C LYS A 72 1.77 -14.70 0.39
N ILE A 73 1.32 -13.90 -0.58
CA ILE A 73 0.51 -12.71 -0.35
C ILE A 73 -0.93 -12.98 -0.79
N THR A 74 -1.87 -12.77 0.12
CA THR A 74 -3.31 -12.92 -0.12
C THR A 74 -3.82 -11.71 -0.89
N ILE A 75 -4.21 -11.90 -2.14
CA ILE A 75 -4.87 -10.89 -2.95
C ILE A 75 -6.37 -11.00 -2.70
N PRO A 76 -7.00 -10.01 -2.04
CA PRO A 76 -8.43 -10.05 -1.80
C PRO A 76 -9.15 -10.03 -3.16
N THR A 77 -10.04 -10.99 -3.39
CA THR A 77 -10.86 -10.99 -4.61
C THR A 77 -11.98 -9.98 -4.48
N THR A 78 -12.21 -9.20 -5.52
CA THR A 78 -13.32 -8.26 -5.64
C THR A 78 -14.64 -9.02 -5.81
N SER A 79 -15.13 -9.68 -4.76
CA SER A 79 -16.51 -10.20 -4.69
C SER A 79 -17.07 -10.23 -3.27
N LYS A 80 -16.89 -9.12 -2.57
CA LYS A 80 -17.87 -8.70 -1.57
C LYS A 80 -18.29 -7.25 -1.82
N LEU A 81 -18.88 -7.02 -2.99
CA LEU A 81 -19.82 -5.92 -3.17
C LEU A 81 -21.14 -6.33 -2.51
N THR A 82 -21.21 -6.27 -1.19
CA THR A 82 -22.48 -5.89 -0.56
C THR A 82 -22.53 -4.38 -0.62
N ALA A 83 -23.25 -3.87 -1.61
CA ALA A 83 -23.75 -2.50 -1.63
C ALA A 83 -24.62 -2.29 -0.38
N GLN A 84 -24.05 -1.77 0.69
CA GLN A 84 -24.78 -1.21 1.81
C GLN A 84 -24.24 0.20 2.03
N ALA A 85 -25.10 1.17 1.74
CA ALA A 85 -24.81 2.59 1.74
C ALA A 85 -24.34 3.10 3.12
N ALA A 86 -23.18 3.74 3.17
CA ALA A 86 -22.85 4.91 3.99
C ALA A 86 -21.40 5.36 3.71
N GLY A 87 -21.24 6.57 3.18
CA GLY A 87 -19.94 7.27 3.08
C GLY A 87 -19.19 7.07 1.77
N SER A 88 -19.37 7.98 0.83
CA SER A 88 -18.48 8.19 -0.32
C SER A 88 -17.03 8.41 0.16
N ASN A 89 -16.22 7.37 0.16
CA ASN A 89 -14.76 7.54 0.22
C ASN A 89 -14.25 7.44 -1.22
N PRO A 90 -13.75 8.54 -1.82
CA PRO A 90 -13.30 8.51 -3.19
C PRO A 90 -12.21 7.45 -3.36
N ALA A 91 -12.31 6.64 -4.41
CA ALA A 91 -11.19 5.86 -4.90
C ALA A 91 -10.00 6.80 -5.01
N VAL A 92 -8.98 6.57 -4.19
CA VAL A 92 -7.84 7.47 -4.07
C VAL A 92 -6.96 7.29 -5.30
N THR A 93 -7.40 7.88 -6.41
CA THR A 93 -6.54 8.22 -7.55
C THR A 93 -5.36 8.99 -6.98
N ALA A 94 -4.16 8.78 -7.53
CA ALA A 94 -2.99 9.57 -7.17
C ALA A 94 -3.24 11.05 -7.52
N SER A 95 -3.86 11.77 -6.59
CA SER A 95 -4.12 13.20 -6.64
C SER A 95 -3.01 13.92 -5.88
N LEU A 96 -2.56 15.03 -6.46
CA LEU A 96 -1.66 15.97 -5.83
C LEU A 96 -2.16 17.37 -6.18
N ASN A 97 -2.64 18.10 -5.17
CA ASN A 97 -3.06 19.48 -5.30
C ASN A 97 -2.30 20.34 -4.31
N VAL A 98 -1.78 21.49 -4.76
CA VAL A 98 -0.91 22.36 -3.96
C VAL A 98 -1.57 23.72 -3.83
N ASP A 99 -2.10 24.02 -2.65
CA ASP A 99 -2.57 25.35 -2.28
C ASP A 99 -1.42 26.13 -1.61
N SER A 100 -0.67 26.86 -2.43
CA SER A 100 0.49 27.62 -1.95
C SER A 100 0.12 28.82 -1.08
N SER A 101 -1.08 29.38 -1.27
CA SER A 101 -1.60 30.51 -0.46
C SER A 101 -1.84 30.10 0.97
N ASN A 102 -2.49 28.94 1.17
CA ASN A 102 -2.82 28.42 2.49
C ASN A 102 -1.74 27.50 3.07
N LYS A 103 -0.66 27.25 2.31
CA LYS A 103 0.42 26.32 2.65
C LYS A 103 -0.09 24.90 2.95
N VAL A 104 -0.96 24.39 2.09
CA VAL A 104 -1.52 23.04 2.18
C VAL A 104 -1.19 22.27 0.91
N VAL A 105 -0.77 21.01 1.07
CA VAL A 105 -0.74 20.04 -0.03
C VAL A 105 -1.76 18.95 0.24
N GLU A 106 -2.68 18.73 -0.69
CA GLU A 106 -3.54 17.55 -0.67
C GLU A 106 -2.87 16.44 -1.49
N ALA A 107 -2.59 15.30 -0.87
CA ALA A 107 -2.11 14.10 -1.53
C ALA A 107 -2.92 12.88 -1.06
N TRP A 108 -3.43 12.10 -2.02
CA TRP A 108 -4.27 10.91 -1.75
C TRP A 108 -5.47 11.18 -0.82
N GLY A 109 -6.13 12.33 -0.99
CA GLY A 109 -7.26 12.74 -0.17
C GLY A 109 -6.88 13.05 1.29
N LYS A 110 -5.60 13.27 1.59
CA LYS A 110 -5.10 13.78 2.87
C LYS A 110 -4.46 15.15 2.68
N ASN A 111 -4.72 16.05 3.61
CA ASN A 111 -4.11 17.37 3.64
C ASN A 111 -2.85 17.36 4.51
N PHE A 112 -1.81 18.03 4.03
CA PHE A 112 -0.54 18.22 4.69
C PHE A 112 -0.24 19.72 4.75
N ASP A 113 -0.37 20.30 5.94
CA ASP A 113 0.09 21.66 6.20
C ASP A 113 1.62 21.70 6.19
N TYR A 114 2.19 22.73 5.56
CA TYR A 114 3.64 22.88 5.49
C TYR A 114 4.13 24.27 5.90
N SER A 115 5.38 24.34 6.34
CA SER A 115 6.03 25.58 6.78
C SER A 115 6.83 26.25 5.65
N LYS A 116 7.63 25.46 4.93
CA LYS A 116 8.50 25.87 3.83
C LYS A 116 8.63 24.78 2.77
N THR A 117 9.22 25.13 1.65
CA THR A 117 9.57 24.18 0.58
C THR A 117 11.06 24.22 0.27
N LEU A 118 11.59 23.13 -0.28
CA LEU A 118 12.97 23.04 -0.75
C LEU A 118 13.02 22.17 -2.01
N ASN A 119 13.67 22.65 -3.06
CA ASN A 119 14.00 21.83 -4.23
C ASN A 119 15.35 21.16 -3.99
N VAL A 120 15.42 19.86 -4.20
CA VAL A 120 16.63 19.06 -3.94
C VAL A 120 16.86 18.07 -5.08
N LYS A 121 18.10 17.62 -5.22
CA LYS A 121 18.42 16.42 -6.00
C LYS A 121 18.23 15.19 -5.13
N ALA A 122 17.44 14.24 -5.59
CA ALA A 122 17.26 12.95 -4.95
C ALA A 122 18.03 11.87 -5.69
N THR A 123 18.69 11.02 -4.92
CA THR A 123 19.09 9.65 -5.30
C THR A 123 18.28 8.64 -4.50
N ALA A 124 18.48 7.35 -4.75
CA ALA A 124 17.90 6.30 -3.92
C ALA A 124 18.93 5.20 -3.63
N TYR A 125 18.81 4.58 -2.46
CA TYR A 125 19.61 3.44 -2.02
C TYR A 125 18.71 2.29 -1.55
N SER A 126 19.25 1.09 -1.60
CA SER A 126 18.54 -0.16 -1.38
C SER A 126 18.80 -0.74 0.01
N SER A 127 18.16 -1.87 0.30
CA SER A 127 18.39 -2.64 1.52
C SER A 127 19.69 -3.47 1.49
N ASP A 128 20.51 -3.36 0.44
CA ASP A 128 21.76 -4.11 0.31
C ASP A 128 22.77 -3.66 1.39
N PRO A 129 23.29 -4.59 2.23
CA PRO A 129 24.26 -4.22 3.26
C PRO A 129 25.50 -3.50 2.72
N ALA A 130 25.93 -3.76 1.48
CA ALA A 130 27.07 -3.06 0.89
C ALA A 130 26.82 -1.55 0.69
N GLU A 131 25.56 -1.14 0.49
CA GLU A 131 25.16 0.26 0.39
C GLU A 131 24.97 0.92 1.77
N ASN A 132 24.78 0.10 2.81
CA ASN A 132 24.55 0.51 4.19
C ASN A 132 25.79 0.33 5.09
N GLY A 133 27.00 0.37 4.52
CA GLY A 133 28.26 0.28 5.27
C GLY A 133 28.56 -1.09 5.89
N GLY A 134 27.96 -2.17 5.37
CA GLY A 134 28.11 -3.55 5.84
C GLY A 134 27.05 -3.99 6.86
N TYR A 135 26.14 -3.10 7.25
CA TYR A 135 25.06 -3.38 8.19
C TYR A 135 23.74 -3.68 7.44
N GLY A 136 22.77 -4.31 8.12
CA GLY A 136 21.41 -4.41 7.57
C GLY A 136 20.80 -3.03 7.31
N ALA A 137 19.65 -2.97 6.64
CA ALA A 137 18.94 -1.72 6.37
C ALA A 137 18.42 -1.08 7.67
N VAL A 138 19.30 -0.38 8.39
CA VAL A 138 19.01 0.30 9.66
C VAL A 138 19.40 1.78 9.58
N ASP A 139 18.64 2.65 10.25
CA ASP A 139 18.90 4.09 10.30
C ASP A 139 20.04 4.46 11.26
N TYR A 140 20.37 5.75 11.33
CA TYR A 140 21.42 6.28 12.22
C TYR A 140 21.18 5.95 13.70
N PHE A 141 19.92 5.75 14.11
CA PHE A 141 19.53 5.41 15.47
C PHE A 141 19.45 3.89 15.71
N GLY A 142 19.71 3.07 14.68
CA GLY A 142 19.70 1.61 14.73
C GLY A 142 18.32 0.98 14.57
N ASN A 143 17.30 1.73 14.14
CA ASN A 143 15.98 1.18 13.81
C ASN A 143 15.97 0.64 12.36
N ASP A 144 15.10 -0.32 12.05
CA ASP A 144 14.90 -0.78 10.67
C ASP A 144 14.50 0.40 9.76
N LEU A 145 15.10 0.49 8.58
CA LEU A 145 14.73 1.47 7.56
C LEU A 145 13.36 1.13 6.98
N GLU A 146 12.47 2.11 6.98
CA GLU A 146 11.17 2.01 6.34
C GLU A 146 11.12 2.86 5.07
N LEU A 147 10.24 2.48 4.14
CA LEU A 147 9.91 3.34 3.01
C LEU A 147 9.50 4.73 3.53
N GLY A 148 10.27 5.76 3.17
CA GLY A 148 10.12 7.10 3.74
C GLY A 148 11.27 7.52 4.66
N THR A 149 12.25 6.66 4.94
CA THR A 149 13.54 7.14 5.49
C THR A 149 14.33 7.86 4.40
N ILE A 150 14.82 9.05 4.72
CA ILE A 150 15.74 9.80 3.85
C ILE A 150 17.04 10.14 4.58
N ALA A 151 18.15 9.95 3.88
CA ALA A 151 19.44 10.51 4.27
C ALA A 151 19.54 11.96 3.79
N VAL A 152 20.04 12.85 4.64
CA VAL A 152 20.05 14.31 4.38
C VAL A 152 21.34 14.99 4.84
N ASP A 153 21.49 16.26 4.46
CA ASP A 153 22.42 17.19 5.12
C ASP A 153 21.71 17.86 6.33
N PRO A 154 22.14 17.60 7.58
CA PRO A 154 21.47 18.10 8.79
C PRO A 154 21.51 19.62 8.93
N ASP A 155 22.47 20.32 8.30
CA ASP A 155 22.56 21.77 8.34
C ASP A 155 21.45 22.44 7.49
N ILE A 156 20.89 21.69 6.53
CA ILE A 156 19.83 22.16 5.61
C ILE A 156 18.46 21.57 6.00
N ILE A 157 18.44 20.28 6.32
CA ILE A 157 17.26 19.51 6.71
C ILE A 157 17.59 18.85 8.07
N PRO A 158 17.20 19.45 9.20
CA PRO A 158 17.47 18.88 10.52
C PRO A 158 16.91 17.45 10.65
N LEU A 159 17.61 16.58 11.38
CA LEU A 159 17.09 15.25 11.69
C LEU A 159 15.75 15.33 12.43
N GLY A 160 14.89 14.34 12.20
CA GLY A 160 13.51 14.28 12.64
C GLY A 160 12.53 15.06 11.76
N THR A 161 13.01 15.91 10.83
CA THR A 161 12.14 16.66 9.93
C THR A 161 11.27 15.72 9.10
N LYS A 162 9.95 15.93 9.15
CA LYS A 162 8.99 15.28 8.24
C LYS A 162 8.76 16.13 7.01
N VAL A 163 8.83 15.50 5.84
CA VAL A 163 8.57 16.14 4.55
C VAL A 163 7.59 15.34 3.72
N LEU A 164 6.79 16.03 2.91
CA LEU A 164 6.12 15.43 1.77
C LEU A 164 7.05 15.60 0.56
N VAL A 165 7.55 14.49 0.02
CA VAL A 165 8.39 14.44 -1.18
C VAL A 165 7.46 14.38 -2.38
N THR A 166 7.71 15.20 -3.41
CA THR A 166 6.93 15.24 -4.65
C THR A 166 7.84 15.37 -5.86
N GLY A 167 7.32 15.03 -7.05
CA GLY A 167 8.06 15.14 -8.31
C GLY A 167 8.98 13.94 -8.59
N HIS A 168 8.93 12.90 -7.76
CA HIS A 168 9.62 11.65 -8.00
C HIS A 168 8.79 10.70 -8.89
N SER A 169 9.46 9.70 -9.45
CA SER A 169 8.86 8.62 -10.21
C SER A 169 9.68 7.33 -10.03
N HIS A 170 9.08 6.32 -9.40
CA HIS A 170 9.67 4.98 -9.29
C HIS A 170 8.60 3.99 -8.85
N ASP A 171 8.64 2.76 -9.36
CA ASP A 171 7.63 1.72 -9.04
C ASP A 171 7.64 1.31 -7.55
N GLY A 172 8.78 1.54 -6.87
CA GLY A 172 8.95 1.31 -5.44
C GLY A 172 8.42 2.43 -4.54
N LEU A 173 7.97 3.56 -5.10
CA LEU A 173 7.46 4.71 -4.37
C LEU A 173 5.98 4.96 -4.69
N PRO A 174 5.19 5.50 -3.75
CA PRO A 174 3.83 5.92 -4.05
C PRO A 174 3.79 6.97 -5.17
N ASP A 175 2.80 6.87 -6.05
CA ASP A 175 2.57 7.86 -7.10
C ASP A 175 2.43 9.28 -6.52
N LYS A 176 3.05 10.25 -7.19
CA LYS A 176 2.94 11.72 -7.00
C LYS A 176 3.58 12.29 -5.73
N ALA A 177 3.45 11.62 -4.60
CA ALA A 177 4.06 12.07 -3.35
C ALA A 177 4.55 10.90 -2.46
N PHE A 178 5.21 11.15 -1.34
CA PHE A 178 5.23 10.25 -0.16
C PHE A 178 5.70 11.05 1.05
N VAL A 179 5.31 10.61 2.25
CA VAL A 179 5.85 11.20 3.48
C VAL A 179 7.19 10.56 3.77
N ALA A 180 8.18 11.39 4.04
CA ALA A 180 9.50 10.97 4.46
C ALA A 180 9.90 11.63 5.78
N THR A 181 10.78 10.98 6.53
CA THR A 181 11.42 11.52 7.74
C THR A 181 12.93 11.49 7.56
N ALA A 182 13.58 12.61 7.88
CA ALA A 182 15.04 12.71 7.92
C ALA A 182 15.59 11.98 9.15
N THR A 183 15.96 10.71 9.01
CA THR A 183 16.50 9.91 10.13
C THR A 183 17.95 9.48 9.91
N ASP A 184 18.54 9.81 8.77
CA ASP A 184 19.88 9.37 8.41
C ASP A 184 20.76 10.49 7.82
N ILE A 185 22.08 10.30 7.89
CA ILE A 185 23.09 11.19 7.33
C ILE A 185 24.01 10.38 6.42
N GLY A 186 24.02 10.72 5.13
CA GLY A 186 24.98 10.18 4.18
C GLY A 186 26.21 11.08 4.04
N GLY A 187 27.42 10.52 4.08
CA GLY A 187 28.65 11.29 3.89
C GLY A 187 28.69 12.06 2.55
N ALA A 188 28.09 11.48 1.50
CA ALA A 188 27.96 12.06 0.16
C ALA A 188 26.66 12.86 -0.07
N ILE A 189 25.83 13.03 0.98
CA ILE A 189 24.58 13.78 0.93
C ILE A 189 24.82 15.13 1.59
N LYS A 190 25.14 16.12 0.77
CA LYS A 190 25.52 17.49 1.18
C LYS A 190 24.74 18.53 0.41
N GLY A 191 24.37 19.62 1.08
CA GLY A 191 23.56 20.70 0.55
C GLY A 191 22.13 20.28 0.23
N ASN A 192 21.59 20.79 -0.88
CA ASN A 192 20.22 20.48 -1.34
C ASN A 192 20.16 19.11 -2.04
N LYS A 193 20.54 18.05 -1.33
CA LYS A 193 20.52 16.66 -1.79
C LYS A 193 19.89 15.77 -0.73
N ILE A 194 19.15 14.75 -1.17
CA ILE A 194 18.65 13.67 -0.32
C ILE A 194 18.94 12.31 -0.96
N ASP A 195 18.97 11.26 -0.13
CA ASP A 195 18.94 9.88 -0.59
C ASP A 195 17.71 9.17 -0.03
N ILE A 196 16.90 8.57 -0.90
CA ILE A 196 15.63 7.93 -0.53
C ILE A 196 15.84 6.44 -0.36
N PHE A 197 15.51 5.89 0.81
CA PHE A 197 15.47 4.45 0.96
C PHE A 197 14.30 3.85 0.15
N ILE A 198 14.61 2.91 -0.73
CA ILE A 198 13.61 2.12 -1.46
C ILE A 198 13.89 0.64 -1.18
N PRO A 199 12.94 -0.11 -0.59
CA PRO A 199 13.12 -1.53 -0.36
C PRO A 199 13.16 -2.28 -1.70
N GLY A 200 14.12 -3.19 -1.84
CA GLY A 200 14.31 -4.02 -3.03
C GLY A 200 15.77 -4.20 -3.39
N SER A 201 16.03 -4.93 -4.48
CA SER A 201 17.40 -5.15 -4.96
C SER A 201 18.06 -3.87 -5.51
N PRO A 202 19.41 -3.78 -5.51
CA PRO A 202 20.13 -2.67 -6.15
C PRO A 202 19.72 -2.44 -7.61
N SER A 203 19.46 -3.54 -8.35
CA SER A 203 19.01 -3.47 -9.76
C SER A 203 17.62 -2.86 -9.93
N PHE A 204 16.75 -2.99 -8.92
CA PHE A 204 15.45 -2.36 -8.90
C PHE A 204 15.59 -0.88 -8.53
N VAL A 205 16.31 -0.57 -7.46
CA VAL A 205 16.46 0.79 -6.93
C VAL A 205 17.25 1.72 -7.87
N SER A 206 18.27 1.20 -8.56
CA SER A 206 19.06 1.96 -9.53
C SER A 206 18.23 2.56 -10.67
N LYS A 207 17.03 2.04 -10.94
CA LYS A 207 16.09 2.62 -11.92
C LYS A 207 15.54 3.97 -11.51
N PHE A 208 15.67 4.35 -10.23
CA PHE A 208 15.34 5.68 -9.73
C PHE A 208 16.21 6.76 -10.41
N GLY A 209 17.51 6.49 -10.61
CA GLY A 209 18.44 7.46 -11.17
C GLY A 209 18.64 8.69 -10.27
N ILE A 210 18.85 9.86 -10.88
CA ILE A 210 18.88 11.15 -10.17
C ILE A 210 17.64 11.92 -10.59
N GLN A 211 16.86 12.40 -9.62
CA GLN A 211 15.62 13.14 -9.88
C GLN A 211 15.62 14.48 -9.14
N ASP A 212 15.11 15.53 -9.78
CA ASP A 212 14.82 16.78 -9.10
C ASP A 212 13.46 16.65 -8.41
N VAL A 213 13.45 16.74 -7.08
CA VAL A 213 12.23 16.61 -6.27
C VAL A 213 11.98 17.86 -5.45
N LYS A 214 10.74 18.04 -5.01
CA LYS A 214 10.34 19.13 -4.13
C LYS A 214 9.86 18.58 -2.80
N LEU A 215 10.43 19.13 -1.73
CA LEU A 215 10.10 18.84 -0.35
C LEU A 215 9.15 19.91 0.18
N TYR A 216 8.09 19.48 0.85
CA TYR A 216 7.23 20.32 1.67
C TYR A 216 7.43 19.94 3.14
N PHE A 217 7.90 20.88 3.96
CA PHE A 217 8.21 20.62 5.37
C PHE A 217 6.92 20.58 6.18
N ILE A 218 6.48 19.38 6.54
CA ILE A 218 5.19 19.14 7.20
C ILE A 218 5.23 19.75 8.60
N LYS A 219 4.14 20.42 9.00
CA LYS A 219 3.95 20.88 10.38
C LYS A 219 3.41 19.71 11.22
N GLU A 220 3.99 19.50 12.40
CA GLU A 220 3.40 18.63 13.42
C GLU A 220 2.32 19.36 14.22
#